data_AF-A0A1W9HL02-F1
#
_entry.id   AF-A0A1W9HL02-F1
#
_cell.length_a   1.000
_cell.length_b   1.000
_cell.length_c   1.000
_cell.angle_alpha   90.00
_cell.angle_beta   90.00
_cell.angle_gamma   90.00
#
_symmetry.space_group_name_H-M   'P 1'
#
loop_
_entity.id
_entity.type
_entity.pdbx_description
1 polymer ?
#
loop_
_entity_poly.entity_id
_entity_poly.type
_entity_poly.pdbx_seq_one_letter_code
_entity_poly.pdbx_strand_id
1 'polypeptide(L)' 'METTNQDVFQPERWVSVSEIADHLGISKETVYRWTESKKIPAHKIGKKWKFKISEVDRWVRVGGAEGVVDEKK' A
#
# COMPACT_ATOMS: atom_id res chain seq x y z
N MET A 1 8.12 -17.26 -30.85
CA MET A 1 7.09 -17.27 -29.80
C MET A 1 7.67 -16.54 -28.61
N GLU A 2 6.97 -15.49 -28.19
CA GLU A 2 6.89 -14.94 -26.83
C GLU A 2 8.21 -14.32 -26.27
N THR A 3 8.31 -13.01 -26.10
CA THR A 3 7.53 -12.32 -25.06
C THR A 3 7.46 -10.81 -25.32
N THR A 4 6.28 -10.30 -25.00
CA THR A 4 5.80 -8.93 -25.17
C THR A 4 6.78 -7.86 -24.67
N ASN A 5 7.20 -6.98 -25.59
CA ASN A 5 7.85 -5.72 -25.28
C ASN A 5 6.72 -4.76 -24.86
N GLN A 6 6.28 -4.92 -23.62
CA GLN A 6 5.33 -4.00 -23.02
C GLN A 6 6.14 -3.14 -22.08
N ASP A 7 6.67 -2.03 -22.63
CA ASP A 7 7.03 -0.87 -21.82
C ASP A 7 5.74 -0.42 -21.12
N VAL A 8 5.54 -0.97 -19.94
CA VAL A 8 4.33 -0.80 -19.17
C VAL A 8 4.44 0.55 -18.46
N PHE A 9 4.12 1.63 -19.18
CA PHE A 9 3.57 2.83 -18.58
C PHE A 9 2.19 2.48 -17.96
N GLN A 10 2.19 1.65 -16.90
CA GLN A 10 0.97 1.40 -16.13
C GLN A 10 0.63 2.73 -15.45
N PRO A 11 -0.51 3.36 -15.75
CA PRO A 11 -1.02 4.39 -14.85
C PRO A 11 -1.14 3.73 -13.48
N GLU A 12 -0.53 4.29 -12.44
CA GLU A 12 -0.57 3.75 -11.08
C GLU A 12 -2.03 3.46 -10.70
N ARG A 13 -2.40 2.18 -10.80
CA ARG A 13 -3.78 1.77 -10.58
C ARG A 13 -4.07 1.93 -9.09
N TRP A 14 -5.19 2.56 -8.82
CA TRP A 14 -5.70 2.74 -7.47
C TRP A 14 -6.06 1.38 -6.87
N VAL A 15 -5.21 0.88 -5.98
CA VAL A 15 -5.40 -0.40 -5.33
C VAL A 15 -6.26 -0.28 -4.08
N SER A 16 -6.93 -1.37 -3.70
CA SER A 16 -7.75 -1.42 -2.49
C SER A 16 -6.92 -1.86 -1.29
N VAL A 17 -7.47 -1.75 -0.07
CA VAL A 17 -6.83 -2.23 1.18
C VAL A 17 -6.33 -3.68 1.04
N SER A 18 -7.12 -4.55 0.41
CA SER A 18 -6.76 -5.96 0.21
C SER A 18 -5.54 -6.15 -0.70
N GLU A 19 -5.44 -5.37 -1.78
CA GLU A 19 -4.30 -5.48 -2.72
C GLU A 19 -3.02 -4.92 -2.11
N ILE A 20 -3.09 -3.80 -1.38
CA ILE A 20 -1.89 -3.26 -0.74
C ILE A 20 -1.41 -4.14 0.42
N ALA A 21 -2.34 -4.79 1.13
CA ALA A 21 -2.03 -5.78 2.14
C ALA A 21 -1.29 -6.98 1.53
N ASP A 22 -1.80 -7.51 0.42
CA ASP A 22 -1.16 -8.60 -0.33
C ASP A 22 0.22 -8.19 -0.88
N HIS A 23 0.32 -6.97 -1.43
CA HIS A 23 1.55 -6.43 -1.98
C HIS A 23 2.67 -6.26 -0.94
N LEU A 24 2.31 -5.84 0.28
CA LEU A 24 3.24 -5.65 1.39
C LEU A 24 3.45 -6.93 2.22
N GLY A 25 2.65 -7.98 1.98
CA GLY A 25 2.68 -9.21 2.77
C GLY A 25 2.18 -9.04 4.21
N ILE A 26 1.27 -8.11 4.46
CA ILE A 26 0.71 -7.82 5.80
C ILE A 26 -0.80 -8.07 5.85
N SER A 27 -1.35 -8.19 7.06
CA SER A 27 -2.80 -8.31 7.26
C SER A 27 -3.52 -7.01 6.90
N LYS A 28 -4.75 -7.13 6.35
CA LYS A 28 -5.63 -5.98 6.07
C LYS A 28 -5.89 -5.14 7.31
N GLU A 29 -5.96 -5.77 8.49
CA GLU A 29 -6.08 -5.10 9.79
C GLU A 29 -4.96 -4.08 10.03
N THR A 30 -3.71 -4.42 9.69
CA THR A 30 -2.57 -3.50 9.79
C THR A 30 -2.76 -2.29 8.87
N VAL A 31 -3.23 -2.51 7.64
CA VAL A 31 -3.53 -1.42 6.70
C VAL A 31 -4.68 -0.55 7.18
N TYR A 32 -5.75 -1.13 7.75
CA TYR A 32 -6.83 -0.38 8.38
C TYR A 32 -6.33 0.47 9.55
N ARG A 33 -5.51 -0.12 10.43
CA ARG A 33 -4.88 0.57 11.56
C ARG A 33 -3.98 1.74 11.11
N TRP A 34 -3.25 1.58 10.01
CA TRP A 34 -2.48 2.68 9.42
C TRP A 34 -3.36 3.75 8.78
N THR A 35 -4.48 3.36 8.16
CA THR A 35 -5.47 4.29 7.57
C THR A 35 -6.15 5.11 8.66
N GLU A 36 -6.51 4.46 9.78
CA GLU A 36 -7.14 5.10 10.94
C GLU A 36 -6.18 6.03 11.68
N SER A 37 -4.92 5.62 11.81
CA SER A 37 -3.84 6.46 12.33
C SER A 37 -3.40 7.56 11.35
N LYS A 38 -4.00 7.63 10.16
CA LYS A 38 -3.63 8.53 9.05
C LYS A 38 -2.13 8.51 8.71
N LYS A 39 -1.47 7.39 8.98
CA LYS A 39 -0.03 7.23 8.72
C LYS A 39 0.23 6.88 7.26
N ILE A 40 -0.59 6.01 6.68
CA ILE A 40 -0.46 5.59 5.27
C ILE A 40 -1.11 6.62 4.33
N PRO A 41 -0.51 6.95 3.16
CA PRO A 41 -1.13 7.78 2.14
C PRO A 41 -2.34 7.08 1.51
N ALA A 42 -3.50 7.29 2.11
CA ALA A 42 -4.79 6.77 1.68
C ALA A 42 -5.59 7.89 1.00
N HIS A 43 -6.09 7.64 -0.21
CA HIS A 43 -6.95 8.57 -0.92
C HIS A 43 -8.40 8.11 -0.83
N LYS A 44 -9.27 8.99 -0.35
CA LYS A 44 -10.70 8.71 -0.28
C LYS A 44 -11.34 8.99 -1.64
N ILE A 45 -11.67 7.92 -2.39
CA ILE A 45 -12.37 8.03 -3.67
C ILE A 45 -13.80 7.57 -3.47
N GLY A 46 -14.71 8.56 -3.38
CA GLY A 46 -16.12 8.34 -3.06
C GLY A 46 -16.30 7.75 -1.66
N LYS A 47 -16.84 6.52 -1.59
CA LYS A 47 -17.09 5.79 -0.34
C LYS A 47 -15.97 4.80 0.02
N LYS A 48 -14.97 4.60 -0.85
CA LYS A 48 -13.90 3.61 -0.66
C LYS A 48 -12.54 4.28 -0.55
N TRP A 49 -11.68 3.71 0.29
CA TRP A 49 -10.28 4.09 0.34
C TRP A 49 -9.54 3.41 -0.82
N LYS A 50 -8.72 4.19 -1.49
CA LYS A 50 -7.87 3.79 -2.60
C LYS A 50 -6.44 4.20 -2.28
N PHE A 51 -5.50 3.35 -2.62
CA PHE A 51 -4.09 3.51 -2.30
C PHE A 51 -3.30 3.51 -3.61
N LYS A 52 -2.20 4.25 -3.63
CA LYS A 52 -1.20 4.16 -4.70
C LYS A 52 -0.02 3.37 -4.19
N ILE A 53 0.35 2.32 -4.91
CA ILE A 53 1.49 1.46 -4.52
C ILE A 53 2.75 2.29 -4.38
N SER A 54 3.07 3.21 -5.31
CA SER A 54 4.33 3.98 -5.21
C SER A 54 4.35 4.97 -4.05
N GLU A 55 3.20 5.52 -3.65
CA GLU A 55 3.13 6.37 -2.45
C GLU A 55 3.32 5.55 -1.19
N VAL A 56 2.64 4.40 -1.11
CA VAL A 56 2.77 3.49 0.03
C VAL A 56 4.18 2.93 0.13
N ASP A 57 4.78 2.49 -0.98
CA ASP A 57 6.16 1.97 -1.02
C ASP A 57 7.16 3.02 -0.55
N ARG A 58 7.05 4.26 -1.05
CA ARG A 58 7.88 5.38 -0.55
C ARG A 58 7.67 5.60 0.94
N TRP A 59 6.43 5.58 1.41
CA TRP A 59 6.13 5.76 2.83
C TRP A 59 6.70 4.63 3.70
N VAL A 60 6.60 3.37 3.26
CA VAL A 60 7.20 2.21 3.93
C VAL A 60 8.71 2.37 3.98
N ARG A 61 9.36 2.75 2.87
CA ARG A 61 10.82 2.99 2.80
C ARG A 61 11.32 4.10 3.71
N VAL A 62 10.48 5.10 4.00
CA VAL A 62 10.81 6.20 4.93
C VAL A 62 10.66 5.78 6.41
N GLY A 63 10.25 4.54 6.68
CA GLY A 63 10.07 4.02 8.05
C GLY A 63 8.67 4.28 8.60
N GLY A 64 7.71 4.69 7.77
CA GLY A 64 6.34 4.92 8.21
C GLY A 64 5.66 3.69 8.82
N ALA A 65 6.05 2.50 8.37
CA ALA A 65 5.57 1.22 8.86
C ALA A 65 6.26 0.75 10.17
N GLU A 66 7.40 1.34 10.55
CA GLU A 66 8.20 0.89 11.70
C GLU A 66 7.60 1.27 13.05
N GLY A 67 6.63 2.19 13.11
CA GLY A 67 5.94 2.55 14.36
C GLY A 67 4.99 1.48 14.92
N VAL A 68 5.09 0.23 14.45
CA VAL A 68 4.22 -0.90 14.84
C VAL A 68 5.00 -2.18 15.09
N VAL A 69 6.33 -2.12 15.16
CA VAL A 69 7.10 -3.28 15.63
C VAL A 69 6.76 -3.48 17.10
N ASP A 70 5.94 -4.50 17.33
CA ASP A 70 5.74 -5.15 18.61
C ASP A 70 7.13 -5.55 19.11
N GLU A 71 7.66 -4.78 20.05
CA GLU A 71 8.88 -5.08 20.77
C GLU A 71 8.64 -6.32 21.62
N LYS A 72 8.81 -7.50 21.02
CA LYS A 72 9.05 -8.75 21.73
C LYS A 72 10.55 -9.03 21.63
N LYS A 73 11.32 -8.45 22.56
CA LYS A 73 12.64 -8.95 22.95
C LYS A 73 12.53 -9.64 24.30
#